data_AF-A0A4U0P8M0-F1
#
_entry.id   AF-A0A4U0P8M0-F1
#
_cell.length_a   1.000
_cell.length_b   1.000
_cell.length_c   1.000
_cell.angle_alpha   90.00
_cell.angle_beta   90.00
_cell.angle_gamma   90.00
#
_symmetry.space_group_name_H-M   'P 1'
#
loop_
_entity.id
_entity.type
_entity.pdbx_description
1 polymer ?
#
loop_
_entity_poly.entity_id
_entity_poly.type
_entity_poly.pdbx_seq_one_letter_code
_entity_poly.pdbx_strand_id
1 'polypeptide(L)'
;MRNILGICALAICLNVGFSHAARDRQSLEAFDLSSLKIVKIYLNEKCSPFALVRDPNGYVHRAYLGDYVGKNFGVVKEINRRGLRIMELYGAGDEWEEKEIWFETNENQ
;
A
#
# COMPACT_ATOMS: atom_id res chain seq x y z
N MET A 1 -19.76 -52.02 -26.40
CA MET A 1 -18.38 -51.98 -25.89
C MET A 1 -18.30 -50.78 -24.96
N ARG A 2 -18.12 -51.01 -23.65
CA ARG A 2 -17.93 -49.96 -22.63
C ARG A 2 -16.46 -49.51 -22.67
N ASN A 3 -16.20 -48.35 -22.05
CA ASN A 3 -14.91 -47.86 -21.53
C ASN A 3 -14.14 -46.89 -22.42
N ILE A 4 -13.56 -45.79 -21.92
CA ILE A 4 -13.52 -45.17 -20.58
C ILE A 4 -13.38 -43.67 -20.83
N LEU A 5 -14.17 -42.90 -20.08
CA LEU A 5 -14.05 -41.47 -19.88
C LEU A 5 -12.62 -41.14 -19.40
N GLY A 6 -11.82 -40.47 -20.24
CA GLY A 6 -10.49 -40.00 -19.90
C GLY A 6 -10.57 -38.83 -18.92
N ILE A 7 -10.89 -39.13 -17.67
CA ILE A 7 -10.74 -38.23 -16.53
C ILE A 7 -9.25 -37.95 -16.41
N CYS A 8 -8.82 -36.80 -16.93
CA CYS A 8 -7.50 -36.27 -16.69
C CYS A 8 -7.46 -35.73 -15.26
N ALA A 9 -7.44 -36.66 -14.30
CA ALA A 9 -7.05 -36.40 -12.93
C ALA A 9 -5.54 -36.20 -12.91
N LEU A 10 -5.09 -34.99 -13.23
CA LEU A 10 -3.87 -34.46 -12.62
C LEU A 10 -4.30 -33.60 -11.44
N ALA A 11 -4.56 -34.31 -10.34
CA ALA A 11 -4.47 -33.76 -9.01
C ALA A 11 -3.01 -33.33 -8.78
N ILE A 12 -2.74 -32.04 -8.92
CA ILE A 12 -1.70 -31.38 -8.13
C ILE A 12 -2.43 -30.60 -7.05
N CYS A 13 -2.81 -31.34 -6.01
CA CYS A 13 -2.95 -30.78 -4.68
C CYS A 13 -1.56 -30.35 -4.19
N LEU A 14 -1.08 -29.19 -4.61
CA LEU A 14 -0.09 -28.45 -3.83
C LEU A 14 -0.83 -27.38 -3.05
N ASN A 15 -1.47 -27.87 -1.98
CA ASN A 15 -1.49 -27.26 -0.66
C ASN A 15 -1.14 -25.76 -0.60
N VAL A 16 -1.98 -24.89 -1.17
CA VAL A 16 -2.00 -23.49 -0.76
C VAL A 16 -2.79 -23.46 0.52
N GLY A 17 -2.09 -23.72 1.63
CA GLY A 17 -2.53 -23.34 2.95
C GLY A 17 -2.89 -21.87 2.85
N PHE A 18 -4.19 -21.58 2.89
CA PHE A 18 -4.71 -20.22 2.94
C PHE A 18 -4.34 -19.69 4.32
N SER A 19 -3.11 -19.19 4.45
CA SER A 19 -2.66 -18.53 5.67
C SER A 19 -3.52 -17.29 5.82
N HIS A 20 -4.53 -17.39 6.67
CA HIS A 20 -5.42 -16.29 6.97
C HIS A 20 -4.57 -15.20 7.66
N ALA A 21 -4.40 -14.07 6.96
CA ALA A 21 -3.76 -12.84 7.41
C ALA A 21 -2.23 -12.85 7.62
N ALA A 22 -1.47 -12.94 6.54
CA ALA A 22 -0.21 -12.21 6.45
C ALA A 22 -0.25 -11.36 5.18
N ARG A 23 -0.88 -10.18 5.25
CA ARG A 23 -0.68 -9.18 4.20
C ARG A 23 0.78 -8.78 4.29
N ASP A 24 1.53 -8.90 3.20
CA ASP A 24 2.92 -8.44 3.16
C ASP A 24 2.98 -6.97 3.55
N ARG A 25 3.66 -6.66 4.65
CA ARG A 25 3.86 -5.27 5.05
C ARG A 25 4.62 -4.56 3.94
N GLN A 26 4.13 -3.40 3.56
CA GLN A 26 4.81 -2.52 2.62
C GLN A 26 5.99 -1.87 3.33
N SER A 27 7.07 -1.63 2.59
CA SER A 27 8.31 -1.05 3.14
C SER A 27 8.08 0.27 3.88
N LEU A 28 7.09 1.06 3.44
CA LEU A 28 6.76 2.36 4.02
C LEU A 28 6.04 2.29 5.37
N GLU A 29 5.54 1.11 5.78
CA GLU A 29 4.91 0.93 7.10
C GLU A 29 5.91 0.77 8.24
N ALA A 30 7.19 0.55 7.93
CA ALA A 30 8.24 0.47 8.94
C ALA A 30 8.62 1.84 9.54
N PHE A 31 8.14 2.93 8.93
CA PHE A 31 8.56 4.30 9.25
C PHE A 31 7.39 5.13 9.75
N ASP A 32 7.68 6.17 10.52
CA ASP A 32 6.67 7.16 10.92
C ASP A 32 6.36 8.10 9.74
N LEU A 33 5.10 8.51 9.57
CA LEU A 33 4.69 9.37 8.46
C LEU A 33 5.47 10.69 8.42
N SER A 34 5.81 11.24 9.59
CA SER A 34 6.63 12.44 9.75
C SER A 34 8.08 12.29 9.28
N SER A 35 8.60 11.06 9.23
CA SER A 35 9.96 10.76 8.77
C SER A 35 10.04 10.54 7.26
N LEU A 36 8.89 10.30 6.62
CA LEU A 36 8.79 10.15 5.18
C LEU A 36 8.81 11.52 4.50
N LYS A 37 9.25 11.56 3.24
CA LYS A 37 9.19 12.78 2.42
C LYS A 37 8.72 12.45 1.02
N ILE A 38 7.73 13.18 0.50
CA ILE A 38 7.40 13.12 -0.92
C ILE A 38 8.55 13.74 -1.71
N VAL A 39 9.06 13.00 -2.68
CA VAL A 39 10.07 13.47 -3.64
C VAL A 39 9.40 14.06 -4.86
N LYS A 40 8.41 13.36 -5.42
CA LYS A 40 7.72 13.76 -6.64
C LYS A 40 6.41 13.02 -6.79
N ILE A 41 5.43 13.67 -7.41
CA ILE A 41 4.13 13.08 -7.71
C ILE A 41 3.99 12.93 -9.21
N TYR A 42 3.55 11.75 -9.65
CA TYR A 42 3.31 11.42 -11.04
C TYR A 42 1.81 11.27 -11.25
N LEU A 43 1.22 12.26 -11.91
CA LEU A 43 -0.15 12.22 -12.39
C LEU A 43 -0.09 12.11 -13.91
N ASN A 44 -0.27 10.89 -14.42
CA ASN A 44 -0.35 10.64 -15.85
C ASN A 44 -1.77 10.19 -16.17
N GLU A 45 -2.35 10.66 -17.26
CA GLU A 45 -3.67 10.18 -17.72
C GLU A 45 -3.59 8.76 -18.28
N LYS A 46 -2.40 8.32 -18.71
CA LYS A 46 -2.15 6.99 -19.29
C LYS A 46 -1.71 5.93 -18.28
N CYS A 47 -1.39 6.31 -17.04
CA CYS A 47 -0.91 5.39 -16.01
C CYS A 47 -1.54 5.72 -14.66
N SER A 48 -1.68 4.73 -13.77
CA SER A 48 -2.18 4.99 -12.43
C SER A 48 -1.32 6.03 -11.71
N PRO A 49 -1.94 7.04 -11.06
CA PRO A 49 -1.20 8.05 -10.33
C PRO A 49 -0.43 7.42 -9.17
N PHE A 50 0.78 7.92 -8.93
CA PHE A 50 1.62 7.47 -7.82
C PHE A 50 2.53 8.59 -7.33
N ALA A 51 2.94 8.51 -6.08
CA ALA A 51 3.95 9.37 -5.50
C ALA A 51 5.25 8.60 -5.24
N LEU A 52 6.38 9.28 -5.40
CA LEU A 52 7.67 8.83 -4.91
C LEU A 52 7.85 9.34 -3.49
N VAL A 53 8.00 8.41 -2.56
CA VAL A 53 8.20 8.69 -1.13
C VAL A 53 9.58 8.20 -0.73
N ARG A 54 10.39 9.08 -0.18
CA ARG A 54 11.70 8.77 0.38
C ARG A 54 11.55 8.42 1.86
N ASP A 55 12.16 7.32 2.26
CA ASP A 55 12.26 6.90 3.65
C ASP A 55 13.45 7.60 4.36
N PRO A 56 13.53 7.57 5.71
CA PRO A 56 14.66 8.18 6.42
C PRO A 56 16.02 7.52 6.14
N ASN A 57 16.04 6.30 5.58
CA ASN A 57 17.26 5.62 5.15
C ASN A 57 17.74 6.09 3.76
N GLY A 58 16.94 6.91 3.06
CA GLY A 58 17.24 7.46 1.75
C GLY A 58 16.71 6.65 0.56
N TYR A 59 16.06 5.51 0.78
CA TYR A 59 15.45 4.74 -0.30
C TYR A 59 14.15 5.38 -0.76
N VAL A 60 13.89 5.29 -2.06
CA VAL A 60 12.69 5.85 -2.69
C VAL A 60 11.75 4.71 -3.07
N HIS A 61 10.53 4.81 -2.56
CA HIS A 61 9.45 3.86 -2.78
C HIS A 61 8.33 4.52 -3.59
N ARG A 62 7.55 3.72 -4.32
CA ARG A 62 6.32 4.19 -4.98
C ARG A 62 5.15 3.94 -4.06
N ALA A 63 4.30 4.95 -3.88
CA ALA A 63 3.03 4.86 -3.18
C ALA A 63 1.89 5.13 -4.18
N TYR A 64 1.03 4.14 -4.35
CA TYR A 64 -0.16 4.20 -5.18
C TYR A 64 -1.40 4.53 -4.34
N LEU A 65 -2.51 4.79 -5.01
CA LEU A 65 -3.80 4.93 -4.35
C LEU A 65 -4.16 3.62 -3.63
N GLY A 66 -4.50 3.71 -2.34
CA GLY A 66 -4.81 2.57 -1.49
C GLY A 66 -3.60 1.87 -0.86
N ASP A 67 -2.37 2.31 -1.16
CA ASP A 67 -1.18 1.81 -0.47
C ASP A 67 -1.11 2.29 0.98
N TYR A 68 -0.33 1.54 1.76
CA TYR A 68 -0.11 1.79 3.18
C TYR A 68 1.25 2.47 3.38
N VAL A 69 1.22 3.55 4.14
CA VAL A 69 2.37 4.36 4.48
C VAL A 69 2.31 4.69 5.96
N GLY A 70 3.46 4.76 6.60
CA GLY A 70 3.50 5.06 8.03
C GLY A 70 3.18 3.85 8.90
N LYS A 71 3.65 3.87 10.15
CA LYS A 71 3.33 2.85 11.17
C LYS A 71 1.85 2.84 11.60
N ASN A 72 1.15 3.95 11.45
CA ASN A 72 -0.25 4.11 11.87
C ASN A 72 -1.25 3.66 10.79
N PHE A 73 -0.87 2.66 9.99
CA PHE A 73 -1.69 2.11 8.89
C PHE A 73 -2.26 3.21 7.97
N GLY A 74 -1.43 4.21 7.65
CA GLY A 74 -1.84 5.34 6.84
C GLY A 74 -2.20 4.90 5.42
N VAL A 75 -3.45 5.05 5.00
CA VAL A 75 -3.88 4.68 3.65
C VAL A 75 -3.90 5.91 2.75
N VAL A 76 -3.29 5.80 1.57
CA VAL A 76 -3.35 6.86 0.55
C VAL A 76 -4.76 6.89 -0.07
N LYS A 77 -5.54 7.91 0.25
CA LYS A 77 -6.92 8.10 -0.23
C LYS A 77 -7.02 8.99 -1.46
N GLU A 78 -6.04 9.86 -1.69
CA GLU A 78 -6.00 10.73 -2.85
C GLU A 78 -4.54 11.06 -3.20
N ILE A 79 -4.27 11.19 -4.50
CA ILE A 79 -2.98 11.64 -5.03
C ILE A 79 -3.26 12.82 -5.95
N ASN A 80 -2.71 14.00 -5.63
CA ASN A 80 -2.84 15.17 -6.48
C ASN A 80 -1.51 15.92 -6.59
N ARG A 81 -1.46 17.04 -7.34
CA ARG A 81 -0.20 17.75 -7.62
C ARG A 81 0.41 18.37 -6.37
N ARG A 82 -0.41 18.66 -5.36
CA ARG A 82 0.00 19.35 -4.13
C ARG A 82 0.46 18.38 -3.05
N GLY A 83 0.09 17.10 -3.14
CA GLY A 83 0.36 16.15 -2.08
C GLY A 83 -0.47 14.89 -2.15
N LEU A 84 -0.46 14.18 -1.01
CA LEU A 84 -1.23 12.98 -0.76
C LEU A 84 -2.24 13.24 0.36
N ARG A 85 -3.47 12.77 0.19
CA ARG A 85 -4.43 12.63 1.29
C ARG A 85 -4.22 11.27 1.93
N ILE A 86 -3.82 11.24 3.19
CA ILE A 86 -3.54 10.02 3.93
C ILE A 86 -4.52 9.90 5.09
N MET A 87 -5.07 8.71 5.29
CA MET A 87 -5.96 8.41 6.40
C MET A 87 -5.25 7.47 7.36
N GLU A 88 -4.86 7.96 8.52
CA GLU A 88 -4.19 7.17 9.57
C GLU A 88 -5.21 6.64 10.58
N LEU A 89 -4.89 5.49 11.17
CA LEU A 89 -5.67 4.85 12.22
C LEU A 89 -4.89 4.91 13.54
N TYR A 90 -5.46 5.59 14.53
CA TYR A 90 -4.91 5.69 15.87
C TYR A 90 -5.74 4.83 16.82
N GLY A 91 -5.09 3.95 17.58
CA GLY A 91 -5.77 3.20 18.64
C GLY A 91 -5.99 4.09 19.86
N ALA A 92 -7.24 4.45 20.14
CA ALA A 92 -7.65 5.25 21.28
C ALA A 92 -8.42 4.36 22.29
N GLY A 93 -7.71 3.43 22.94
CA GLY A 93 -8.31 2.48 23.87
C GLY A 93 -9.03 1.34 23.13
N ASP A 94 -10.34 1.19 23.35
CA ASP A 94 -11.18 0.18 22.68
C ASP A 94 -11.71 0.64 21.31
N GLU A 95 -11.55 1.92 20.97
CA GLU A 95 -11.99 2.51 19.70
C GLU A 95 -10.81 2.89 18.81
N TRP A 96 -11.05 2.86 17.50
CA TRP A 96 -10.10 3.33 16.49
C TRP A 96 -10.53 4.70 16.01
N GLU A 97 -9.61 5.66 16.05
CA GLU A 97 -9.81 6.99 15.52
C GLU A 97 -9.16 7.11 14.14
N GLU A 98 -9.96 7.49 13.15
CA GLU A 98 -9.45 7.82 11.81
C GLU A 98 -9.04 9.29 11.78
N LYS A 99 -7.81 9.56 11.33
CA LYS A 99 -7.30 10.92 11.17
C LYS A 99 -6.87 11.16 9.74
N GLU A 100 -7.52 12.14 9.11
CA GLU A 100 -7.10 12.61 7.79
C GLU A 100 -5.91 13.57 7.92
N ILE A 101 -4.85 13.29 7.15
CA ILE A 101 -3.64 14.10 7.07
C ILE A 101 -3.40 14.50 5.63
N TRP A 102 -3.16 15.79 5.44
CA TRP A 102 -2.68 16.33 4.18
C TRP A 102 -1.15 16.28 4.16
N PHE A 103 -0.58 15.42 3.32
CA PHE A 103 0.87 15.22 3.21
C PHE A 103 1.39 15.95 1.98
N GLU A 104 1.93 17.14 2.19
CA GLU A 104 2.35 18.05 1.14
C GLU A 104 3.68 17.66 0.49
N THR A 105 3.81 17.96 -0.81
CA THR A 105 5.11 17.91 -1.47
C THR A 105 5.90 19.18 -1.13
N ASN A 106 7.08 19.03 -0.53
CA ASN A 106 8.01 20.15 -0.34
C ASN A 106 8.73 20.44 -1.66
N GLU A 107 7.99 20.86 -2.69
CA GLU A 107 8.52 21.17 -4.02
C GLU A 107 9.19 22.56 -4.08
N ASN A 108 9.55 23.15 -2.92
CA ASN A 108 10.01 24.54 -2.81
C ASN A 108 11.46 24.70 -2.31
N GLN A 109 12.36 23.75 -2.56
CA GLN A 109 13.81 23.96 -2.37
C GLN A 109 14.64 23.40 -3.52
#